data_AF-A0A7S3SZ03-F1
#
_entry.id   AF-A0A7S3SZ03-F1
#
_cell.length_a   1.000
_cell.length_b   1.000
_cell.length_c   1.000
_cell.angle_alpha   90.00
_cell.angle_beta   90.00
_cell.angle_gamma   90.00
#
_symmetry.space_group_name_H-M   'P 1'
#
loop_
_entity.id
_entity.type
_entity.pdbx_description
1 polymer ?
#
loop_
_entity_poly.entity_id
_entity_poly.type
_entity_poly.pdbx_seq_one_letter_code
_entity_poly.pdbx_strand_id
1 'polypeptide(L)'
;MEKIQELTGLTPATISKYGLIFAVAFVMFGVGASYITMLVGVAYPTFQSFLALESDGADDDKQWLTYWVCFGVFNIIDQFAGFILVWIPFYYFIKLIFLVALFHPQTRGAEKMYTWYILPIMEKYEKQ
;
A
#
# COMPACT_ATOMS: atom_id res chain seq x y z
N MET A 1 21.68 -6.09 21.24
CA MET A 1 21.66 -7.02 20.09
C MET A 1 22.53 -8.24 20.38
N GLU A 2 23.77 -8.07 20.83
CA GLU A 2 24.68 -9.19 21.20
C GLU A 2 24.14 -10.07 22.35
N LYS A 3 23.55 -9.49 23.40
CA LYS A 3 22.90 -10.24 24.50
C LYS A 3 21.75 -11.17 24.06
N ILE A 4 21.06 -10.84 22.96
CA ILE A 4 19.95 -11.65 22.43
C ILE A 4 20.51 -12.81 21.60
N GLN A 5 21.60 -12.57 20.86
CA GLN A 5 22.34 -13.61 20.14
C GLN A 5 22.93 -14.66 21.07
N GLU A 6 23.47 -14.25 22.22
CA GLU A 6 24.11 -15.16 23.18
C GLU A 6 23.11 -16.10 23.89
N LEU A 7 21.87 -15.63 24.11
CA LEU A 7 20.82 -16.41 24.78
C LEU A 7 20.03 -17.33 23.83
N THR A 8 19.93 -16.98 22.54
CA THR A 8 19.08 -17.70 21.58
C THR A 8 19.86 -18.47 20.52
N GLY A 9 21.16 -18.19 20.34
CA GLY A 9 21.99 -18.78 19.27
C GLY A 9 21.57 -18.35 17.86
N LEU A 10 20.58 -17.46 17.72
CA LEU A 10 20.01 -17.05 16.44
C LEU A 10 20.61 -15.72 15.99
N THR A 11 21.09 -15.68 14.74
CA THR A 11 21.56 -14.45 14.09
C THR A 11 20.40 -13.45 13.93
N PRO A 12 20.62 -12.13 14.05
CA PRO A 12 19.58 -11.12 13.86
C PRO A 12 18.84 -11.25 12.52
N ALA A 13 19.55 -11.62 11.46
CA ALA A 13 18.96 -11.88 10.15
C ALA A 13 17.94 -13.04 10.15
N THR A 14 18.15 -14.07 10.97
CA THR A 14 17.24 -15.21 11.12
C THR A 14 15.98 -14.81 11.87
N ILE A 15 16.12 -13.98 12.92
CA ILE A 15 14.99 -13.42 13.67
C ILE A 15 14.13 -12.54 12.76
N SER A 16 14.75 -11.67 11.96
CA SER A 16 14.04 -10.84 10.98
C SER A 16 13.30 -11.65 9.92
N LYS A 17 13.90 -12.75 9.43
CA LYS A 17 13.24 -13.64 8.47
C LYS A 17 12.00 -14.32 9.05
N TYR A 18 12.11 -14.89 10.26
CA TYR A 18 10.95 -15.51 10.91
C TYR A 18 9.88 -14.49 11.28
N GLY A 19 10.27 -13.28 11.70
CA GLY A 19 9.34 -12.17 11.94
C GLY A 19 8.58 -11.75 10.68
N LEU A 20 9.26 -11.67 9.53
CA LEU A 20 8.63 -11.36 8.25
C LEU A 20 7.65 -12.46 7.82
N ILE A 21 8.04 -13.74 7.92
CA ILE A 21 7.16 -14.87 7.60
C ILE A 21 5.93 -14.88 8.50
N PHE A 22 6.12 -14.65 9.81
CA PHE A 22 5.02 -14.55 10.76
C PHE A 22 4.09 -13.38 10.43
N ALA A 23 4.63 -12.20 10.13
CA ALA A 23 3.83 -11.03 9.75
C ALA A 23 3.01 -11.27 8.47
N VAL A 24 3.62 -11.89 7.44
CA VAL A 24 2.92 -12.26 6.21
C VAL A 24 1.82 -13.28 6.49
N ALA A 25 2.10 -14.33 7.26
CA ALA A 25 1.10 -15.32 7.65
C ALA A 25 -0.05 -14.67 8.45
N PHE A 26 0.27 -13.79 9.40
CA PHE A 26 -0.70 -13.06 10.21
C PHE A 26 -1.66 -12.22 9.35
N VAL A 27 -1.13 -11.53 8.32
CA VAL A 27 -1.94 -10.81 7.33
C VAL A 27 -2.78 -11.77 6.47
N MET A 28 -2.23 -12.92 6.06
CA MET A 28 -2.94 -13.93 5.27
C MET A 28 -4.13 -14.54 6.01
N PHE A 29 -4.05 -14.67 7.33
CA PHE A 29 -5.15 -15.13 8.19
C PHE A 29 -6.13 -14.02 8.58
N GLY A 30 -5.94 -12.80 8.08
CA GLY A 30 -6.88 -11.67 8.25
C GLY A 30 -6.85 -11.01 9.63
N VAL A 31 -6.05 -11.52 10.57
CA VAL A 31 -5.94 -10.94 11.92
C VAL A 31 -5.22 -9.60 11.83
N GLY A 32 -5.88 -8.50 12.21
CA GLY A 32 -5.31 -7.16 12.17
C GLY A 32 -4.99 -6.61 10.75
N ALA A 33 -5.35 -7.34 9.69
CA ALA A 33 -4.98 -7.00 8.32
C ALA A 33 -5.59 -5.68 7.84
N SER A 34 -6.78 -5.31 8.32
CA SER A 34 -7.39 -4.00 8.08
C SER A 34 -6.51 -2.85 8.60
N TYR A 35 -5.95 -2.98 9.80
CA TYR A 35 -5.07 -1.94 10.36
C TYR A 35 -3.72 -1.89 9.65
N ILE A 36 -3.16 -3.05 9.26
CA ILE A 36 -1.89 -3.12 8.54
C ILE A 36 -2.04 -2.48 7.15
N THR A 37 -3.09 -2.81 6.41
CA THR A 37 -3.36 -2.21 5.10
C THR A 37 -3.63 -0.71 5.19
N MET A 38 -4.28 -0.24 6.27
CA MET A 38 -4.44 1.18 6.55
C MET A 38 -3.09 1.86 6.82
N LEU A 39 -2.24 1.31 7.69
CA LEU A 39 -0.94 1.90 7.99
C LEU A 39 -0.03 1.95 6.74
N VAL A 40 0.02 0.87 5.96
CA VAL A 40 0.84 0.83 4.75
C VAL A 40 0.27 1.72 3.64
N GLY A 41 -1.05 1.72 3.46
CA GLY A 41 -1.72 2.54 2.43
C GLY A 41 -1.87 4.01 2.79
N VAL A 42 -1.67 4.41 4.05
CA VAL A 42 -1.85 5.80 4.50
C VAL A 42 -0.58 6.34 5.13
N ALA A 43 -0.09 5.74 6.22
CA ALA A 43 0.98 6.36 7.02
C ALA A 43 2.28 6.55 6.22
N TYR A 44 2.70 5.55 5.45
CA TYR A 44 3.91 5.65 4.63
C TYR A 44 3.77 6.70 3.50
N PRO A 45 2.74 6.64 2.63
CA PRO A 45 2.50 7.67 1.62
C PRO A 45 2.32 9.08 2.20
N THR A 46 1.67 9.23 3.35
CA THR A 46 1.52 10.52 4.02
C THR A 46 2.89 11.08 4.44
N PHE A 47 3.74 10.24 5.04
CA PHE A 47 5.09 10.67 5.40
C PHE A 47 5.91 11.08 4.17
N GLN A 48 5.82 10.32 3.08
CA GLN A 48 6.52 10.68 1.84
C GLN A 48 5.93 11.94 1.17
N SER A 49 4.60 12.14 1.26
CA SER A 49 3.94 13.35 0.77
C SER A 49 4.43 14.58 1.54
N PHE A 50 4.63 14.46 2.87
CA PHE A 50 5.24 15.52 3.67
C PHE A 50 6.65 15.88 3.19
N LEU A 51 7.48 14.89 2.87
CA LEU A 51 8.82 15.13 2.32
C LEU A 51 8.78 15.76 0.93
N ALA A 52 7.80 15.38 0.09
CA ALA A 52 7.64 15.96 -1.24
C ALA A 52 7.24 17.44 -1.17
N LEU A 53 6.35 17.81 -0.24
CA LEU A 53 5.95 19.20 -0.01
C LEU A 53 7.09 20.12 0.43
N GLU A 54 8.14 19.57 1.03
CA GLU A 54 9.35 20.31 1.43
C GLU A 54 10.44 20.29 0.35
N SER A 55 10.20 19.60 -0.77
CA SER A 55 11.13 19.50 -1.89
C SER A 55 10.93 20.66 -2.87
N ASP A 56 12.00 21.06 -3.57
CA ASP A 56 11.93 22.12 -4.61
C ASP A 56 11.28 21.62 -5.93
N GLY A 57 11.12 20.30 -6.08
CA GLY A 57 10.58 19.66 -7.29
C GLY A 57 9.07 19.50 -7.25
N ALA A 58 8.42 19.51 -8.42
CA ALA A 58 6.96 19.31 -8.55
C ALA A 58 6.58 17.93 -9.10
N ASP A 59 7.56 17.08 -9.42
CA ASP A 59 7.32 15.78 -10.05
C ASP A 59 6.92 14.71 -9.02
N ASP A 60 7.48 14.77 -7.82
CA ASP A 60 7.09 13.96 -6.67
C ASP A 60 5.71 14.35 -6.12
N ASP A 61 5.38 15.65 -6.10
CA ASP A 61 4.03 16.13 -5.79
C ASP A 61 2.97 15.49 -6.67
N LYS A 62 3.19 15.48 -8.00
CA LYS A 62 2.28 14.83 -8.95
C LYS A 62 2.15 13.34 -8.69
N GLN A 63 3.24 12.65 -8.37
CA GLN A 63 3.21 11.23 -8.04
C GLN A 63 2.34 10.95 -6.81
N TRP A 64 2.50 11.73 -5.73
CA TRP A 64 1.72 11.54 -4.51
C TRP A 64 0.25 11.93 -4.69
N LEU A 65 -0.05 13.01 -5.42
CA LEU A 65 -1.43 13.38 -5.74
C LEU A 65 -2.12 12.29 -6.58
N THR A 66 -1.42 11.75 -7.58
CA THR A 66 -1.92 10.64 -8.41
C THR A 66 -2.16 9.39 -7.58
N TYR A 67 -1.27 9.09 -6.63
CA TYR A 67 -1.46 8.03 -5.65
C TYR A 67 -2.75 8.23 -4.85
N TRP A 68 -2.96 9.42 -4.27
CA TRP A 68 -4.14 9.71 -3.45
C TRP A 68 -5.45 9.62 -4.24
N VAL A 69 -5.46 10.03 -5.51
CA VAL A 69 -6.61 9.84 -6.40
C VAL A 69 -6.91 8.35 -6.61
N CYS A 70 -5.91 7.54 -6.96
CA CYS A 70 -6.09 6.11 -7.16
C CYS A 70 -6.50 5.39 -5.86
N PHE A 71 -5.86 5.76 -4.74
CA PHE A 71 -6.17 5.24 -3.42
C PHE A 71 -7.61 5.54 -3.01
N GLY A 72 -8.09 6.77 -3.23
CA GLY A 72 -9.46 7.17 -2.93
C GLY A 72 -10.50 6.36 -3.73
N VAL A 73 -10.31 6.24 -5.05
CA VAL A 73 -11.20 5.43 -5.89
C VAL A 73 -11.21 3.97 -5.43
N PHE A 74 -10.03 3.39 -5.17
CA PHE A 74 -9.92 2.03 -4.66
C PHE A 74 -10.61 1.86 -3.31
N ASN A 75 -10.42 2.80 -2.37
CA ASN A 75 -11.01 2.74 -1.04
C ASN A 75 -12.54 2.78 -1.08
N ILE A 76 -13.11 3.62 -1.95
CA ILE A 76 -14.56 3.67 -2.19
C ILE A 76 -15.05 2.30 -2.67
N ILE A 77 -14.43 1.74 -3.72
CA ILE A 77 -14.81 0.43 -4.27
C ILE A 77 -14.68 -0.67 -3.19
N ASP A 78 -13.56 -0.69 -2.47
CA ASP A 78 -13.26 -1.65 -1.41
C ASP A 78 -14.28 -1.57 -0.26
N GLN A 79 -14.70 -0.38 0.14
CA GLN A 79 -15.72 -0.20 1.18
C GLN A 79 -17.08 -0.78 0.75
N PHE A 80 -17.50 -0.57 -0.49
CA PHE A 80 -18.78 -1.11 -1.01
C PHE A 80 -18.71 -2.60 -1.32
N ALA A 81 -17.57 -3.08 -1.82
CA ALA A 81 -17.37 -4.50 -2.16
C ALA A 81 -16.91 -5.34 -0.97
N GLY A 82 -16.54 -4.72 0.16
CA GLY A 82 -15.89 -5.37 1.30
C GLY A 82 -16.64 -6.58 1.86
N PHE A 83 -17.98 -6.53 1.92
CA PHE A 83 -18.79 -7.67 2.36
C PHE A 83 -18.59 -8.93 1.50
N ILE A 84 -18.42 -8.76 0.18
CA ILE A 84 -18.18 -9.86 -0.77
C ILE A 84 -16.72 -10.28 -0.72
N LEU A 85 -15.80 -9.30 -0.65
CA LEU A 85 -14.36 -9.52 -0.75
C LEU A 85 -13.77 -10.24 0.48
N VAL A 86 -14.39 -10.13 1.65
CA VAL A 86 -13.97 -10.87 2.87
C VAL A 86 -14.10 -12.39 2.71
N TRP A 87 -14.99 -12.87 1.83
CA TRP A 87 -15.12 -14.31 1.53
C TRP A 87 -14.02 -14.83 0.60
N ILE A 88 -13.28 -13.94 -0.07
CA ILE A 88 -12.17 -14.33 -0.94
C ILE A 88 -10.93 -14.59 -0.07
N PRO A 89 -10.37 -15.81 -0.11
CA PRO A 89 -9.17 -16.12 0.66
C PRO A 89 -8.01 -15.22 0.21
N PHE A 90 -7.20 -14.76 1.17
CA PHE A 90 -6.04 -13.88 0.95
C PHE A 90 -6.37 -12.50 0.38
N TYR A 91 -7.63 -12.05 0.41
CA TYR A 91 -8.02 -10.73 -0.09
C TYR A 91 -7.15 -9.59 0.46
N TYR A 92 -6.95 -9.56 1.78
CA TYR A 92 -6.15 -8.52 2.42
C TYR A 92 -4.68 -8.53 2.00
N PHE A 93 -4.13 -9.70 1.67
CA PHE A 93 -2.76 -9.81 1.16
C PHE A 93 -2.66 -9.25 -0.26
N ILE A 94 -3.63 -9.56 -1.13
CA ILE A 94 -3.72 -8.99 -2.49
C ILE A 94 -3.90 -7.47 -2.42
N LYS A 95 -4.79 -6.99 -1.54
CA LYS A 95 -5.00 -5.57 -1.27
C LYS A 95 -3.70 -4.88 -0.84
N LEU A 96 -2.93 -5.50 0.05
CA LEU A 96 -1.66 -4.96 0.49
C LEU A 96 -0.65 -4.85 -0.67
N ILE A 97 -0.53 -5.90 -1.50
CA ILE A 97 0.33 -5.87 -2.69
C ILE A 97 -0.10 -4.75 -3.64
N PHE A 98 -1.41 -4.61 -3.88
CA PHE A 98 -1.95 -3.56 -4.73
C PHE A 98 -1.61 -2.16 -4.22
N LEU A 99 -1.82 -1.90 -2.92
CA LEU A 99 -1.48 -0.61 -2.29
C LEU A 99 0.02 -0.30 -2.42
N VAL A 100 0.89 -1.28 -2.16
CA VAL A 100 2.33 -1.13 -2.33
C VAL A 100 2.69 -0.85 -3.80
N ALA A 101 2.08 -1.56 -4.74
CA ALA A 101 2.33 -1.36 -6.16
C ALA A 101 1.93 0.03 -6.66
N LEU A 102 0.97 0.71 -6.02
CA LEU A 102 0.58 2.08 -6.37
C LEU A 102 1.68 3.10 -6.07
N PHE A 103 2.29 3.04 -4.89
CA PHE A 103 3.33 4.01 -4.48
C PHE A 103 4.76 3.57 -4.83
N HIS A 104 4.98 2.30 -5.20
CA HIS A 104 6.32 1.81 -5.48
C HIS A 104 6.93 2.47 -6.74
N PRO A 105 8.14 3.04 -6.65
CA PRO A 105 8.69 3.89 -7.71
C PRO A 105 9.01 3.12 -9.00
N GLN A 106 9.34 1.82 -8.93
CA GLN A 106 9.64 1.03 -10.13
C GLN A 106 8.38 0.60 -10.89
N THR A 107 7.25 0.44 -10.21
CA THR A 107 6.01 -0.03 -10.85
C THR A 107 5.27 1.11 -11.54
N ARG A 108 5.41 2.34 -11.01
CA ARG A 108 4.62 3.53 -11.40
C ARG A 108 3.12 3.21 -11.44
N GLY A 109 2.67 2.47 -10.42
CA GLY A 109 1.33 1.88 -10.42
C GLY A 109 0.24 2.93 -10.42
N ALA A 110 0.38 3.99 -9.61
CA ALA A 110 -0.57 5.09 -9.57
C ALA A 110 -0.69 5.80 -10.93
N GLU A 111 0.41 6.13 -11.60
CA GLU A 111 0.41 6.78 -12.91
C GLU A 111 -0.30 5.93 -13.97
N LYS A 112 -0.02 4.62 -14.04
CA LYS A 112 -0.70 3.70 -14.96
C LYS A 112 -2.19 3.59 -14.66
N MET A 113 -2.56 3.45 -13.38
CA MET A 113 -3.95 3.36 -12.97
C MET A 113 -4.72 4.64 -13.33
N TYR A 114 -4.11 5.80 -13.11
CA TYR A 114 -4.70 7.08 -13.44
C TYR A 114 -4.88 7.23 -14.96
N THR A 115 -3.81 7.04 -15.73
CA THR A 115 -3.82 7.25 -17.19
C THR A 115 -4.71 6.26 -17.94
N TRP A 116 -4.78 5.00 -17.53
CA TRP A 116 -5.53 3.98 -18.25
C TRP A 116 -7.01 3.89 -17.85
N TYR A 117 -7.34 4.18 -16.59
CA TYR A 117 -8.71 3.97 -16.09
C TYR A 117 -9.38 5.28 -15.67
N ILE A 118 -8.72 6.11 -14.87
CA ILE A 118 -9.36 7.29 -14.27
C ILE A 118 -9.49 8.42 -15.30
N LEU A 119 -8.41 8.75 -16.00
CA LEU A 119 -8.37 9.85 -16.96
C LEU A 119 -9.40 9.70 -18.09
N PRO A 120 -9.55 8.54 -18.78
CA PRO A 120 -10.54 8.40 -19.85
C PRO A 120 -11.98 8.54 -19.36
N ILE A 121 -12.26 8.14 -18.11
CA ILE A 121 -13.57 8.32 -17.49
C ILE A 121 -13.83 9.81 -17.25
N MET A 122 -12.86 10.53 -16.67
CA MET A 122 -13.00 11.96 -16.37
C MET A 122 -13.14 12.80 -17.65
N GLU A 123 -12.33 12.53 -18.68
CA GLU A 123 -12.44 13.23 -19.97
C GLU A 123 -13.81 13.05 -20.64
N LYS A 124 -14.46 11.89 -20.42
CA LYS A 124 -15.81 11.66 -20.92
C LYS A 124 -16.85 12.52 -20.21
N TYR A 125 -16.68 12.76 -18.91
CA TYR A 125 -17.57 13.60 -18.11
C TYR A 125 -17.30 15.11 -18.31
N GLU A 126 -16.05 15.52 -18.53
CA GLU A 126 -15.70 16.91 -18.77
C GLU A 126 -16.19 17.42 -20.14
N LYS A 127 -16.31 16.53 -21.12
CA LYS A 127 -16.83 16.83 -22.46
C LYS A 127 -18.37 16.83 -22.55
N GLN A 128 -19.08 16.61 -21.44
CA GLN A 128 -20.54 16.72 -21.33
C GLN A 128 -20.94 18.07 -20.76
#